data_AF-A0A9D6D0H8-F1
#
_entry.id   AF-A0A9D6D0H8-F1
#
_cell.length_a   1.000
_cell.length_b   1.000
_cell.length_c   1.000
_cell.angle_alpha   90.00
_cell.angle_beta   90.00
_cell.angle_gamma   90.00
#
_symmetry.space_group_name_H-M   'P 1'
#
loop_
_entity.id
_entity.type
_entity.pdbx_description
1 polymer ?
#
loop_
_entity_poly.entity_id
_entity_poly.type
_entity_poly.pdbx_seq_one_letter_code
_entity_poly.pdbx_strand_id
1 'polypeptide(L)' 'MRSSRHVQRIYGYHLPRQRPTLWALGYILMYFAAPFLGVLLVLDGVLYLIFKYVFHTCYGILCLF' A
#
# COMPACT_ATOMS: atom_id res chain seq x y z
N MET A 1 -14.15 15.25 17.81
CA MET A 1 -13.34 16.18 16.99
C MET A 1 -14.25 16.99 16.07
N ARG A 2 -14.47 18.28 16.39
CA ARG A 2 -15.34 19.19 15.63
C ARG A 2 -14.52 19.77 14.47
N SER A 3 -14.65 19.17 13.28
CA SER A 3 -13.94 19.64 12.07
C SER A 3 -14.51 21.00 11.64
N SER A 4 -13.73 22.05 11.87
CA SER A 4 -13.99 23.43 11.44
C SER A 4 -14.19 23.48 9.93
N ARG A 5 -15.39 23.85 9.47
CA ARG A 5 -15.73 23.95 8.04
C ARG A 5 -15.11 25.23 7.45
N HIS A 6 -13.89 25.14 6.93
CA HIS A 6 -13.40 26.15 6.00
C HIS A 6 -14.09 25.97 4.66
N VAL A 7 -15.11 26.79 4.39
CA VAL A 7 -15.71 26.91 3.05
C VAL A 7 -14.72 27.73 2.22
N GLN A 8 -13.89 27.07 1.43
CA GLN A 8 -13.04 27.77 0.46
C GLN A 8 -13.93 28.40 -0.62
N ARG A 9 -13.96 29.73 -0.66
CA ARG A 9 -14.47 30.49 -1.81
C ARG A 9 -13.30 30.79 -2.72
N ILE A 10 -13.42 30.41 -3.99
CA ILE A 10 -12.46 30.72 -5.04
C ILE A 10 -13.24 31.48 -6.12
N TYR A 11 -12.85 32.72 -6.42
CA TYR A 11 -13.52 33.59 -7.40
C TYR A 11 -15.05 33.71 -7.26
N GLY A 12 -15.58 33.72 -6.03
CA GLY A 12 -17.02 33.84 -5.78
C GLY A 12 -17.83 32.56 -5.97
N TYR A 13 -17.20 31.47 -6.45
CA TYR A 13 -17.84 30.16 -6.57
C TYR A 13 -17.67 29.32 -5.30
N HIS A 14 -18.75 28.64 -4.92
CA HIS A 14 -18.76 27.69 -3.82
C HIS A 14 -18.38 26.30 -4.32
N LEU A 15 -17.14 25.87 -4.05
CA LEU A 15 -16.77 24.49 -4.31
C LEU A 15 -17.32 23.59 -3.18
N PRO A 16 -18.08 22.54 -3.51
CA PRO A 16 -18.53 21.57 -2.52
C PRO A 16 -17.32 20.83 -1.94
N ARG A 17 -17.39 20.51 -0.64
CA ARG A 17 -16.31 19.77 0.03
C ARG A 17 -16.14 18.40 -0.62
N GLN A 18 -14.90 18.07 -0.99
CA GLN A 18 -14.53 16.74 -1.46
C GLN A 18 -14.86 15.72 -0.37
N ARG A 19 -15.67 14.71 -0.72
CA ARG A 19 -16.00 13.60 0.19
C ARG A 19 -15.02 12.46 -0.08
N PRO A 20 -14.43 11.85 0.95
CA PRO A 20 -13.62 10.65 0.75
C PRO A 20 -14.49 9.57 0.14
N THR A 21 -14.07 9.06 -1.02
CA THR A 21 -14.72 7.94 -1.71
C THR A 21 -14.04 6.64 -1.29
N LEU A 22 -14.72 5.50 -1.41
CA LEU A 22 -14.08 4.19 -1.22
C LEU A 22 -12.88 3.99 -2.14
N TRP A 23 -12.92 4.60 -3.33
CA TRP A 23 -11.80 4.66 -4.26
C TRP A 23 -10.56 5.35 -3.66
N ALA A 24 -10.74 6.40 -2.86
CA ALA A 24 -9.62 7.04 -2.17
C ALA A 24 -8.91 6.08 -1.21
N LEU A 25 -9.67 5.24 -0.50
CA LEU A 25 -9.09 4.18 0.34
C LEU A 25 -8.36 3.13 -0.50
N GLY A 26 -8.93 2.74 -1.65
CA GLY A 26 -8.27 1.85 -2.60
C GLY A 26 -6.94 2.40 -3.12
N TYR A 27 -6.89 3.69 -3.50
CA TYR A 27 -5.65 4.34 -3.92
C TYR A 27 -4.64 4.44 -2.78
N ILE A 28 -5.08 4.79 -1.56
CA ILE A 28 -4.17 4.82 -0.40
C ILE A 28 -3.58 3.43 -0.17
N LEU A 29 -4.40 2.39 -0.14
CA LEU A 29 -3.92 1.03 0.09
C LEU A 29 -2.98 0.60 -1.04
N MET A 30 -3.30 0.89 -2.30
CA MET A 30 -2.46 0.55 -3.42
C MET A 30 -1.11 1.28 -3.37
N TYR A 31 -1.10 2.60 -3.26
CA TYR A 31 0.16 3.35 -3.29
C TYR A 31 0.96 3.25 -2.00
N PHE A 32 0.32 3.01 -0.86
CA PHE A 32 1.01 2.82 0.41
C PHE A 32 1.43 1.37 0.60
N ALA A 33 0.55 0.38 0.44
CA ALA A 33 0.86 -1.02 0.71
C ALA A 33 1.65 -1.71 -0.41
N ALA A 34 1.46 -1.35 -1.68
CA ALA A 34 2.18 -1.98 -2.79
C ALA A 34 3.71 -1.89 -2.67
N PRO A 35 4.34 -0.74 -2.32
CA PRO A 35 5.79 -0.71 -2.17
C PRO A 35 6.28 -1.62 -1.02
N PHE A 36 5.56 -1.66 0.12
CA PHE A 36 5.93 -2.58 1.21
C PHE A 36 5.79 -4.04 0.80
N LEU A 37 4.70 -4.40 0.11
CA LEU A 37 4.49 -5.75 -0.42
C LEU A 37 5.57 -6.12 -1.43
N GLY A 38 5.96 -5.20 -2.31
CA GLY A 38 7.05 -5.41 -3.27
C GLY A 38 8.39 -5.67 -2.57
N VAL A 39 8.73 -4.87 -1.57
CA VAL A 39 9.97 -5.07 -0.78
C VAL A 39 9.94 -6.41 -0.03
N LEU A 40 8.81 -6.75 0.60
CA LEU A 40 8.66 -8.04 1.28
C LEU A 40 8.80 -9.21 0.31
N LEU A 41 8.22 -9.12 -0.88
CA LEU A 41 8.31 -10.18 -1.89
C LEU A 41 9.74 -10.37 -2.40
N VAL A 42 10.47 -9.27 -2.62
CA VAL A 42 11.89 -9.33 -2.98
C VAL A 42 12.70 -9.96 -1.85
N LEU A 43 12.46 -9.58 -0.61
CA LEU A 43 13.14 -10.14 0.55
C LEU A 43 12.87 -11.65 0.69
N ASP A 44 11.62 -12.07 0.53
CA ASP A 44 11.23 -13.49 0.56
C ASP A 44 11.94 -14.29 -0.55
N GLY A 45 12.01 -13.73 -1.76
CA GLY A 45 12.74 -14.32 -2.88
C GLY A 45 14.25 -14.45 -2.63
N VAL A 46 14.89 -13.43 -2.07
CA VAL A 46 16.32 -13.50 -1.68
C VAL A 46 16.55 -14.59 -0.65
N LEU A 47 15.66 -14.67 0.36
CA LEU A 47 15.78 -15.66 1.41
C LEU A 47 15.57 -17.09 0.86
N TYR A 48 14.60 -17.28 -0.04
CA TYR A 48 14.41 -18.54 -0.75
C TYR A 48 15.68 -18.99 -1.48
N LEU A 49 16.36 -18.09 -2.20
CA LEU A 49 17.60 -18.42 -2.89
C LEU A 49 18.70 -18.83 -1.90
N ILE A 50 18.85 -18.11 -0.79
CA ILE A 50 19.83 -18.45 0.25
C ILE A 50 19.53 -19.85 0.82
N PHE A 51 18.28 -20.12 1.21
CA PHE A 51 17.91 -21.42 1.78
C PHE A 51 18.04 -22.57 0.77
N LYS A 52 17.72 -22.34 -0.51
CA LYS A 52 17.85 -23.33 -1.58
C LYS A 52 19.30 -23.69 -1.87
N TYR A 53 20.17 -22.69 -2.00
CA TYR A 53 21.55 -22.90 -2.45
C TYR A 53 22.56 -23.13 -1.32
N VAL A 54 22.32 -22.60 -0.12
CA VAL A 54 23.24 -22.74 1.03
C VAL A 54 22.81 -23.89 1.93
N PHE A 55 21.53 -23.96 2.26
CA PHE A 55 21.01 -24.91 3.24
C PHE A 55 20.37 -26.15 2.60
N HIS A 56 20.21 -26.18 1.27
CA HIS A 56 19.49 -27.24 0.54
C HIS A 56 18.09 -27.50 1.09
N THR A 57 17.49 -26.51 1.74
CA THR A 57 16.18 -26.59 2.36
C THR A 57 15.25 -25.61 1.68
N CYS A 58 13.97 -25.95 1.67
CA CYS A 58 12.95 -25.19 0.99
C CYS A 58 12.26 -24.27 2.03
N TYR A 59 12.19 -22.97 1.76
CA TYR A 59 11.76 -21.94 2.72
C TYR A 59 10.77 -20.96 2.10
N GLY A 60 9.74 -20.57 2.85
CA GLY A 60 8.81 -19.50 2.48
C GLY A 60 7.68 -19.91 1.53
N ILE A 61 7.11 -18.91 0.85
CA ILE A 61 5.93 -19.07 -0.02
C ILE A 61 6.26 -19.89 -1.28
N LEU A 62 7.51 -19.84 -1.73
CA LEU A 62 8.02 -20.60 -2.87
C LEU A 62 8.22 -22.10 -2.56
N CYS A 63 7.82 -22.54 -1.38
CA CYS A 63 7.86 -23.94 -0.93
C CYS A 63 6.46 -24.54 -0.70
N LEU A 64 5.40 -23.85 -1.11
CA LEU A 64 4.01 -24.29 -0.92
C LEU A 64 3.59 -25.47 -1.83
N PHE A 65 4.47 -25.95 -2.73
CA PHE A 65 4.20 -27.05 -3.66
C PHE A 65 5.40 -28.00 -3.78
#